data_AF-A0A3D4V123-F1
#
_entry.id   AF-A0A3D4V123-F1
#
_cell.length_a   1.000
_cell.length_b   1.000
_cell.length_c   1.000
_cell.angle_alpha   90.00
_cell.angle_beta   90.00
_cell.angle_gamma   90.00
#
_symmetry.space_group_name_H-M   'P 1'
#
loop_
_entity.id
_entity.type
_entity.pdbx_description
1 polymer ?
#
loop_
_entity_poly.entity_id
_entity_poly.type
_entity_poly.pdbx_seq_one_letter_code
_entity_poly.pdbx_strand_id
1 'polypeptide(L)'
;FNWKERITSKKGWHLVGQKFVNDWKMAWEDILIGFTIAGFVAVMVPADFWSALFLADATNIPSWLVTLENAVIAPFVAGATFIGSMGNIPLATVLNENGVMFAGIMGFIYSDLMVPPLVHINAKYYGWKVALYIAGIMFVSIVATALILNSAFSFFGIIPESAKVVQEVTQFKIDYTFWMNIAFTMVTGWLIYLYKQHKKEHGASMDMDMEGGGKIKKVAVTLFILINAVGVSFFIYIKF
;
A
#
# COMPACT_ATOMS: atom_id res chain seq x y z
N PHE A 1 4.92 -31.18 18.26
CA PHE A 1 5.10 -30.05 17.31
C PHE A 1 6.39 -29.33 17.68
N ASN A 2 7.53 -29.65 17.02
CA ASN A 2 8.82 -29.04 17.35
C ASN A 2 9.14 -27.94 16.33
N TRP A 3 8.95 -26.68 16.72
CA TRP A 3 9.09 -25.52 15.82
C TRP A 3 10.54 -25.30 15.38
N LYS A 4 11.52 -25.64 16.23
CA LYS A 4 12.95 -25.48 15.94
C LYS A 4 13.39 -26.37 14.79
N GLU A 5 12.99 -27.63 14.81
CA GLU A 5 13.25 -28.59 13.73
C GLU A 5 12.55 -28.18 12.43
N ARG A 6 11.36 -27.58 12.52
CA ARG A 6 10.60 -27.15 11.34
C ARG A 6 11.26 -25.97 10.63
N ILE A 7 11.79 -24.99 11.37
CA ILE A 7 12.49 -23.82 10.83
C ILE A 7 13.81 -24.20 10.14
N THR A 8 14.50 -25.26 10.59
CA THR A 8 15.74 -25.72 9.96
C THR A 8 15.52 -26.76 8.86
N SER A 9 14.31 -27.34 8.76
CA SER A 9 14.02 -28.40 7.79
C SER A 9 13.87 -27.88 6.34
N LYS A 10 14.38 -28.67 5.38
CA LYS A 10 14.20 -28.44 3.93
C LYS A 10 12.70 -28.32 3.56
N LYS A 11 11.87 -29.19 4.14
CA LYS A 11 10.41 -29.20 3.94
C LYS A 11 9.73 -27.92 4.46
N GLY A 12 10.22 -27.36 5.56
CA GLY A 12 9.73 -26.08 6.11
C GLY A 12 10.01 -24.92 5.15
N TRP A 13 11.24 -24.81 4.65
CA TRP A 13 11.63 -23.78 3.69
C TRP A 13 10.92 -23.90 2.34
N HIS A 14 10.67 -25.11 1.86
CA HIS A 14 9.84 -25.33 0.68
C HIS A 14 8.40 -24.81 0.84
N LEU A 15 7.80 -25.03 2.01
CA LEU A 15 6.46 -24.52 2.33
C LEU A 15 6.45 -22.99 2.39
N VAL A 16 7.50 -22.37 2.95
CA VAL A 16 7.66 -20.90 2.97
C VAL A 16 7.74 -20.37 1.54
N GLY A 17 8.56 -20.98 0.67
CA GLY A 17 8.66 -20.58 -0.74
C GLY A 17 7.34 -20.71 -1.49
N GLN A 18 6.59 -21.80 -1.27
CA GLN A 18 5.26 -21.99 -1.86
C GLN A 18 4.27 -20.93 -1.40
N LYS A 19 4.22 -20.65 -0.08
CA LYS A 19 3.30 -19.66 0.45
C LYS A 19 3.64 -18.25 -0.04
N PHE A 20 4.92 -17.89 -0.06
CA PHE A 20 5.39 -16.62 -0.61
C PHE A 20 4.94 -16.40 -2.06
N VAL A 21 5.15 -17.38 -2.94
CA VAL A 21 4.75 -17.27 -4.35
C VAL A 21 3.22 -17.20 -4.50
N ASN A 22 2.47 -17.93 -3.67
CA ASN A 22 1.02 -17.89 -3.68
C ASN A 22 0.46 -16.55 -3.19
N ASP A 23 1.04 -15.99 -2.13
CA ASP A 23 0.67 -14.66 -1.63
C ASP A 23 0.99 -13.58 -2.67
N TRP A 24 2.14 -13.69 -3.36
CA TRP A 24 2.48 -12.79 -4.47
C TRP A 24 1.48 -12.90 -5.63
N LYS A 25 1.10 -14.12 -6.05
CA LYS A 25 0.09 -14.35 -7.10
C LYS A 25 -1.28 -13.74 -6.74
N MET A 26 -1.60 -13.65 -5.44
CA MET A 26 -2.83 -13.04 -4.96
C MET A 26 -2.76 -11.51 -4.99
N ALA A 27 -1.60 -10.94 -4.62
CA ALA A 27 -1.44 -9.52 -4.38
C ALA A 27 -1.10 -8.68 -5.64
N TRP A 28 -0.36 -9.22 -6.60
CA TRP A 28 0.24 -8.42 -7.68
C TRP A 28 -0.78 -7.66 -8.55
N GLU A 29 -1.96 -8.24 -8.79
CA GLU A 29 -3.03 -7.59 -9.57
C GLU A 29 -3.56 -6.34 -8.85
N ASP A 30 -3.75 -6.44 -7.53
CA ASP A 30 -4.28 -5.35 -6.71
C ASP A 30 -3.24 -4.23 -6.58
N ILE A 31 -1.96 -4.60 -6.46
CA ILE A 31 -0.84 -3.66 -6.49
C ILE A 31 -0.82 -2.90 -7.83
N LEU A 32 -0.86 -3.62 -8.97
CA LEU A 32 -0.83 -2.99 -10.29
C LEU A 32 -1.97 -1.99 -10.48
N ILE A 33 -3.19 -2.38 -10.12
CA ILE A 33 -4.37 -1.52 -10.20
C ILE A 33 -4.19 -0.29 -9.31
N GLY A 34 -3.80 -0.49 -8.04
CA GLY A 34 -3.62 0.59 -7.07
C GLY A 34 -2.58 1.62 -7.51
N PHE A 35 -1.40 1.16 -7.95
CA PHE A 35 -0.34 2.05 -8.45
C PHE A 35 -0.76 2.80 -9.71
N THR A 36 -1.48 2.15 -10.62
CA THR A 36 -1.94 2.81 -11.86
C THR A 36 -2.94 3.91 -11.54
N ILE A 37 -3.93 3.63 -10.68
CA ILE A 37 -4.92 4.62 -10.25
C ILE A 37 -4.23 5.77 -9.52
N ALA A 38 -3.31 5.47 -8.59
CA ALA A 38 -2.56 6.50 -7.86
C ALA A 38 -1.77 7.40 -8.82
N GLY A 39 -1.13 6.85 -9.86
CA GLY A 39 -0.43 7.62 -10.88
C GLY A 39 -1.36 8.55 -11.68
N PHE A 40 -2.55 8.08 -12.06
CA PHE A 40 -3.56 8.95 -12.68
C PHE A 40 -4.05 10.04 -11.73
N VAL A 41 -4.32 9.70 -10.47
CA VAL A 41 -4.77 10.67 -9.45
C VAL A 41 -3.70 11.73 -9.22
N ALA A 42 -2.41 11.36 -9.19
CA ALA A 42 -1.30 12.29 -9.02
C ALA A 42 -1.22 13.35 -10.13
N VAL A 43 -1.65 13.02 -11.35
CA VAL A 43 -1.59 13.91 -12.52
C VAL A 43 -2.93 14.63 -12.75
N MET A 44 -4.05 13.95 -12.53
CA MET A 44 -5.39 14.47 -12.85
C MET A 44 -5.97 15.33 -11.74
N VAL A 45 -5.61 15.10 -10.47
CA VAL A 45 -6.11 15.89 -9.34
C VAL A 45 -5.14 17.03 -9.07
N PRO A 46 -5.55 18.30 -9.23
CA PRO A 46 -4.68 19.45 -8.98
C PRO A 46 -4.18 19.50 -7.53
N ALA A 47 -2.97 20.02 -7.33
CA ALA A 47 -2.41 20.22 -6.00
C ALA A 47 -3.32 21.05 -5.10
N ASP A 48 -3.94 22.10 -5.65
CA ASP A 48 -4.88 22.98 -4.95
C ASP A 48 -6.07 22.24 -4.32
N PHE A 49 -6.52 21.14 -4.95
CA PHE A 49 -7.59 20.32 -4.38
C PHE A 49 -7.13 19.65 -3.09
N TRP A 50 -5.93 19.07 -3.07
CA TRP A 50 -5.37 18.44 -1.89
C TRP A 50 -5.04 19.46 -0.80
N SER A 51 -4.44 20.59 -1.17
CA SER A 51 -4.13 21.67 -0.23
C SER A 51 -5.39 22.27 0.40
N ALA A 52 -6.48 22.43 -0.37
CA ALA A 52 -7.76 22.89 0.17
C ALA A 52 -8.43 21.83 1.05
N LEU A 53 -8.38 20.56 0.66
CA LEU A 53 -9.00 19.45 1.40
C LEU A 53 -8.32 19.18 2.75
N PHE A 54 -7.01 19.37 2.84
CA PHE A 54 -6.21 19.15 4.05
C PHE A 54 -5.73 20.45 4.70
N LEU A 55 -6.32 21.58 4.32
CA LEU A 55 -6.03 22.89 4.89
C LEU A 55 -4.52 23.22 4.94
N ALA A 56 -3.76 22.77 3.95
CA ALA A 56 -2.29 22.88 3.92
C ALA A 56 -1.82 24.34 3.91
N ASP A 57 -2.58 25.23 3.27
CA ASP A 57 -2.30 26.67 3.18
C ASP A 57 -2.98 27.51 4.28
N ALA A 58 -3.71 26.88 5.21
CA ALA A 58 -4.48 27.57 6.23
C ALA A 58 -3.56 28.12 7.35
N THR A 59 -3.03 29.31 7.13
CA THR A 59 -2.16 30.03 8.10
C THR A 59 -2.91 30.63 9.29
N ASN A 60 -4.24 30.81 9.18
CA ASN A 60 -5.06 31.42 10.24
C ASN A 60 -5.57 30.41 11.29
N ILE A 61 -5.24 29.13 11.16
CA ILE A 61 -5.75 28.06 12.02
C ILE A 61 -4.60 27.48 12.87
N PRO A 62 -4.81 27.17 14.16
CA PRO A 62 -3.80 26.52 14.97
C PRO A 62 -3.34 25.19 14.36
N SER A 63 -2.03 24.94 14.31
CA SER A 63 -1.44 23.76 13.65
C SER A 63 -1.96 22.43 14.21
N TRP A 64 -2.30 22.37 15.51
CA TRP A 64 -2.87 21.17 16.12
C TRP A 64 -4.27 20.84 15.59
N LEU A 65 -5.06 21.85 15.20
CA LEU A 65 -6.39 21.65 14.65
C LEU A 65 -6.33 21.16 13.21
N VAL A 66 -5.39 21.69 12.42
CA VAL A 66 -5.10 21.19 11.06
C VAL A 66 -4.59 19.75 11.14
N THR A 67 -3.71 19.43 12.10
CA THR A 67 -3.23 18.05 12.32
C THR A 67 -4.38 17.09 12.64
N LEU A 68 -5.31 17.50 13.49
CA LEU A 68 -6.49 16.71 13.84
C LEU A 68 -7.41 16.51 12.64
N GLU A 69 -7.68 17.57 11.90
CA GLU A 69 -8.49 17.52 10.68
C GLU A 69 -7.86 16.58 9.64
N ASN A 70 -6.54 16.69 9.41
CA ASN A 70 -5.81 15.83 8.50
C ASN A 70 -5.93 14.35 8.92
N ALA A 71 -5.74 14.05 10.20
CA ALA A 71 -5.86 12.70 10.75
C ALA A 71 -7.28 12.12 10.61
N VAL A 72 -8.30 12.98 10.71
CA VAL A 72 -9.73 12.62 10.60
C VAL A 72 -10.17 12.44 9.16
N ILE A 73 -9.74 13.32 8.24
CA ILE A 73 -10.16 13.29 6.83
C ILE A 73 -9.45 12.18 6.05
N ALA A 74 -8.18 11.92 6.36
CA ALA A 74 -7.37 10.95 5.60
C ALA A 74 -8.01 9.54 5.49
N PRO A 75 -8.59 8.93 6.55
CA PRO A 75 -9.29 7.66 6.43
C PRO A 75 -10.48 7.68 5.46
N PHE A 76 -11.18 8.81 5.34
CA PHE A 76 -12.29 8.95 4.39
C PHE A 76 -11.79 9.07 2.96
N VAL A 77 -10.71 9.81 2.73
CA VAL A 77 -10.08 9.92 1.40
C VAL A 77 -9.62 8.54 0.93
N ALA A 78 -8.97 7.76 1.80
CA ALA A 78 -8.55 6.42 1.47
C ALA A 78 -9.72 5.44 1.25
N GLY A 79 -10.79 5.58 2.05
CA GLY A 79 -12.03 4.84 1.83
C GLY A 79 -12.67 5.16 0.47
N ALA A 80 -12.62 6.43 0.04
CA ALA A 80 -13.20 6.91 -1.21
C ALA A 80 -12.38 6.51 -2.44
N THR A 81 -11.07 6.34 -2.32
CA THR A 81 -10.22 5.92 -3.43
C THR A 81 -10.35 4.42 -3.72
N PHE A 82 -11.03 3.65 -2.84
CA PHE A 82 -11.26 2.20 -2.95
C PHE A 82 -9.96 1.40 -3.12
N ILE A 83 -8.83 1.96 -2.71
CA ILE A 83 -7.56 1.28 -2.83
C ILE A 83 -7.35 0.45 -1.55
N GLY A 84 -7.09 -0.86 -1.71
CA GLY A 84 -6.81 -1.74 -0.57
C GLY A 84 -5.48 -1.43 0.10
N SER A 85 -5.19 -2.15 1.20
CA SER A 85 -3.99 -2.02 2.06
C SER A 85 -2.67 -1.73 1.32
N MET A 86 -2.43 -2.37 0.16
CA MET A 86 -1.18 -2.23 -0.58
C MET A 86 -1.10 -0.99 -1.48
N GLY A 87 -2.22 -0.48 -2.00
CA GLY A 87 -2.20 0.64 -2.95
C GLY A 87 -2.43 2.01 -2.31
N ASN A 88 -2.73 2.07 -1.00
CA ASN A 88 -2.77 3.34 -0.27
C ASN A 88 -1.40 3.98 -0.13
N ILE A 89 -0.31 3.20 -0.15
CA ILE A 89 1.05 3.72 0.03
C ILE A 89 1.46 4.70 -1.10
N PRO A 90 1.33 4.37 -2.40
CA PRO A 90 1.61 5.31 -3.48
C PRO A 90 0.82 6.61 -3.39
N LEU A 91 -0.47 6.52 -3.05
CA LEU A 91 -1.31 7.71 -2.93
C LEU A 91 -0.94 8.55 -1.69
N ALA A 92 -0.51 7.91 -0.60
CA ALA A 92 0.07 8.62 0.55
C ALA A 92 1.33 9.41 0.17
N THR A 93 2.15 8.91 -0.76
CA THR A 93 3.29 9.66 -1.31
C THR A 93 2.82 10.91 -2.06
N VAL A 94 1.77 10.79 -2.89
CA VAL A 94 1.18 11.94 -3.58
C VAL A 94 0.62 12.96 -2.58
N LEU A 95 -0.05 12.51 -1.52
CA LEU A 95 -0.55 13.40 -0.47
C LEU A 95 0.60 14.15 0.24
N ASN A 96 1.68 13.44 0.57
CA ASN A 96 2.89 14.05 1.13
C ASN A 96 3.43 15.14 0.19
N GLU A 97 3.54 14.88 -1.11
CA GLU A 97 4.02 15.88 -2.08
C GLU A 97 3.14 17.14 -2.17
N ASN A 98 1.85 17.02 -1.85
CA ASN A 98 0.89 18.12 -1.86
C ASN A 98 0.72 18.80 -0.49
N GLY A 99 1.61 18.56 0.47
CA GLY A 99 1.65 19.30 1.74
C GLY A 99 0.71 18.78 2.83
N VAL A 100 0.19 17.55 2.70
CA VAL A 100 -0.57 16.89 3.76
C VAL A 100 0.33 16.63 4.97
N MET A 101 -0.17 16.93 6.17
CA MET A 101 0.61 16.76 7.40
C MET A 101 0.95 15.30 7.68
N PHE A 102 2.03 15.06 8.42
CA PHE A 102 2.46 13.71 8.82
C PHE A 102 1.33 12.89 9.47
N ALA A 103 0.52 13.50 10.33
CA ALA A 103 -0.66 12.85 10.91
C ALA A 103 -1.68 12.40 9.85
N GLY A 104 -1.92 13.22 8.82
CA GLY A 104 -2.80 12.86 7.70
C GLY A 104 -2.24 11.68 6.90
N ILE A 105 -0.93 11.69 6.62
CA ILE A 105 -0.25 10.58 5.93
C ILE A 105 -0.37 9.28 6.74
N MET A 106 -0.10 9.31 8.05
CA MET A 106 -0.24 8.13 8.90
C MET A 106 -1.69 7.65 8.99
N GLY A 107 -2.65 8.58 9.11
CA GLY A 107 -4.08 8.27 9.08
C GLY A 107 -4.50 7.62 7.76
N PHE A 108 -3.93 8.08 6.64
CA PHE A 108 -4.17 7.51 5.31
C PHE A 108 -3.61 6.09 5.18
N ILE A 109 -2.40 5.84 5.67
CA ILE A 109 -1.76 4.52 5.61
C ILE A 109 -2.54 3.49 6.43
N TYR A 110 -2.92 3.82 7.66
CA TYR A 110 -3.65 2.90 8.56
C TYR A 110 -5.15 2.80 8.27
N SER A 111 -5.66 3.57 7.31
CA SER A 111 -7.08 3.55 6.92
C SER A 111 -7.56 2.23 6.31
N ASP A 112 -6.64 1.36 5.92
CA ASP A 112 -6.93 0.03 5.37
C ASP A 112 -7.78 -0.83 6.32
N LEU A 113 -7.74 -0.51 7.61
CA LEU A 113 -8.57 -1.08 8.67
C LEU A 113 -10.05 -0.67 8.63
N MET A 114 -10.42 0.32 7.81
CA MET A 114 -11.79 0.89 7.73
C MET A 114 -12.33 0.98 6.29
N VAL A 115 -11.71 0.32 5.32
CA VAL A 115 -12.15 0.45 3.91
C VAL A 115 -13.53 -0.18 3.64
N PRO A 116 -14.34 0.36 2.71
CA PRO A 116 -15.69 -0.13 2.44
C PRO A 116 -15.81 -1.63 2.14
N PRO A 117 -14.89 -2.28 1.39
CA PRO A 117 -14.93 -3.72 1.18
C PRO A 117 -14.79 -4.52 2.47
N LEU A 118 -13.91 -4.09 3.38
CA LEU A 118 -13.71 -4.73 4.68
C LEU A 118 -14.94 -4.57 5.57
N VAL A 119 -15.54 -3.38 5.58
CA VAL A 119 -16.79 -3.12 6.31
C VAL A 119 -17.93 -3.97 5.75
N HIS A 120 -18.02 -4.13 4.43
CA HIS A 120 -19.01 -5.00 3.79
C HIS A 120 -18.83 -6.48 4.15
N ILE A 121 -17.59 -6.97 4.19
CA ILE A 121 -17.27 -8.32 4.65
C ILE A 121 -17.71 -8.49 6.12
N ASN A 122 -17.35 -7.55 7.00
CA ASN A 122 -17.78 -7.58 8.39
C ASN A 122 -19.30 -7.52 8.52
N ALA A 123 -19.99 -6.77 7.67
CA ALA A 123 -21.46 -6.70 7.66
C ALA A 123 -22.09 -8.04 7.25
N LYS A 124 -21.45 -8.78 6.35
CA LYS A 124 -21.90 -10.12 5.94
C LYS A 124 -21.77 -11.16 7.06
N TYR A 125 -20.75 -11.04 7.91
CA TYR A 125 -20.51 -11.99 9.01
C TYR A 125 -21.24 -11.60 10.31
N TYR A 126 -21.26 -10.32 10.66
CA TYR A 126 -21.71 -9.83 11.98
C TYR A 126 -22.96 -8.93 11.91
N GLY A 127 -23.43 -8.59 10.71
CA GLY A 127 -24.50 -7.63 10.48
C GLY A 127 -24.01 -6.17 10.49
N TRP A 128 -24.78 -5.29 9.82
CA TRP A 128 -24.41 -3.88 9.61
C TRP A 128 -24.14 -3.09 10.88
N LYS A 129 -24.90 -3.33 11.96
CA LYS A 129 -24.73 -2.61 13.23
C LYS A 129 -23.35 -2.87 13.84
N VAL A 130 -22.93 -4.13 13.88
CA VAL A 130 -21.63 -4.53 14.43
C VAL A 130 -20.50 -4.11 13.50
N ALA A 131 -20.70 -4.23 12.18
CA ALA A 131 -19.70 -3.80 11.20
C ALA A 131 -19.38 -2.29 11.29
N LEU A 132 -20.42 -1.45 11.43
CA LEU A 132 -20.24 -0.01 11.63
C LEU A 132 -19.64 0.33 12.99
N TYR A 133 -19.97 -0.44 14.03
CA TYR A 133 -19.34 -0.30 15.34
C TYR A 133 -17.83 -0.61 15.29
N ILE A 134 -17.45 -1.71 14.63
CA ILE A 134 -16.04 -2.06 14.37
C ILE A 134 -15.38 -0.94 13.58
N ALA A 135 -15.98 -0.49 12.47
CA ALA A 135 -15.44 0.60 11.65
C ALA A 135 -15.21 1.88 12.48
N GLY A 136 -16.15 2.24 13.37
CA GLY A 136 -16.01 3.38 14.27
C GLY A 136 -14.86 3.23 15.27
N ILE A 137 -14.67 2.05 15.87
CA ILE A 137 -13.52 1.78 16.75
C ILE A 137 -12.21 1.87 15.98
N MET A 138 -12.16 1.27 14.79
CA MET A 138 -10.96 1.32 13.95
C MET A 138 -10.64 2.77 13.56
N PHE A 139 -11.65 3.55 13.19
CA PHE A 139 -11.51 4.98 12.89
C PHE A 139 -10.88 5.75 14.05
N VAL A 140 -11.44 5.63 15.25
CA VAL A 140 -10.92 6.32 16.44
C VAL A 140 -9.49 5.87 16.75
N SER A 141 -9.21 4.57 16.58
CA SER A 141 -7.88 4.01 16.78
C SER A 141 -6.88 4.55 15.76
N ILE A 142 -7.24 4.65 14.48
CA ILE A 142 -6.40 5.24 13.42
C ILE A 142 -6.08 6.71 13.75
N VAL A 143 -7.10 7.51 14.05
CA VAL A 143 -6.92 8.93 14.39
C VAL A 143 -6.04 9.08 15.62
N ALA A 144 -6.29 8.31 16.68
CA ALA A 144 -5.48 8.34 17.89
C ALA A 144 -4.03 7.94 17.60
N THR A 145 -3.80 6.86 16.84
CA THR A 145 -2.45 6.43 16.45
C THR A 145 -1.74 7.48 15.61
N ALA A 146 -2.40 8.08 14.63
CA ALA A 146 -1.84 9.14 13.80
C ALA A 146 -1.41 10.35 14.63
N LEU A 147 -2.24 10.78 15.59
CA LEU A 147 -1.93 11.88 16.49
C LEU A 147 -0.80 11.53 17.46
N ILE A 148 -0.82 10.35 18.05
CA ILE A 148 0.24 9.88 18.97
C ILE A 148 1.58 9.83 18.24
N LEU A 149 1.61 9.27 17.03
CA LEU A 149 2.82 9.22 16.21
C LEU A 149 3.29 10.62 15.85
N ASN A 150 2.38 11.51 15.42
CA ASN A 150 2.73 12.89 15.12
C ASN A 150 3.31 13.63 16.32
N SER A 151 2.67 13.51 17.49
CA SER A 151 3.16 14.12 18.74
C SER A 151 4.50 13.52 19.18
N ALA A 152 4.67 12.20 19.10
CA ALA A 152 5.92 11.54 19.44
C ALA A 152 7.07 11.99 18.53
N PHE A 153 6.84 11.99 17.21
CA PHE A 153 7.85 12.41 16.23
C PHE A 153 8.16 13.91 16.35
N SER A 154 7.15 14.73 16.63
CA SER A 154 7.32 16.15 16.94
C SER A 154 8.19 16.35 18.19
N PHE A 155 7.97 15.54 19.24
CA PHE A 155 8.73 15.62 20.47
C PHE A 155 10.21 15.26 20.27
N PHE A 156 10.48 14.25 19.45
CA PHE A 156 11.84 13.85 19.10
C PHE A 156 12.48 14.71 17.99
N GLY A 157 11.73 15.63 17.39
CA GLY A 157 12.23 16.48 16.28
C GLY A 157 12.56 15.69 15.01
N ILE A 158 11.97 14.51 14.83
CA ILE A 158 12.24 13.58 13.71
C ILE A 158 11.05 13.52 12.72
N ILE A 159 10.21 14.56 12.68
CA ILE A 159 9.13 14.63 11.70
C ILE A 159 9.76 14.58 10.30
N PRO A 160 9.38 13.63 9.43
CA PRO A 160 9.87 13.60 8.07
C PRO A 160 9.51 14.90 7.38
N GLU A 161 10.52 15.63 6.87
CA GLU A 161 10.23 16.78 6.02
C GLU A 161 9.51 16.30 4.77
N SER A 162 8.37 16.94 4.48
CA SER A 162 7.57 16.76 3.27
C SER A 162 8.35 17.29 2.06
N ALA A 163 9.45 16.63 1.73
CA ALA A 163 10.27 17.03 0.61
C ALA A 163 9.59 16.59 -0.69
N LYS A 164 9.68 17.46 -1.70
CA LYS A 164 9.32 17.18 -3.10
C LYS A 164 10.34 16.19 -3.69
N VAL A 165 10.41 14.97 -3.14
CA VAL A 165 11.47 13.97 -3.41
C VAL A 165 11.25 13.20 -4.72
N VAL A 166 10.36 13.62 -5.63
CA VAL A 166 10.32 12.99 -6.96
C VAL A 166 11.64 13.20 -7.72
N GLN A 167 12.35 14.30 -7.47
CA GLN A 167 13.64 14.54 -8.11
C GLN A 167 14.79 13.70 -7.53
N GLU A 168 14.75 13.29 -6.26
CA GLU A 168 15.83 12.46 -5.68
C GLU A 168 15.63 10.96 -5.83
N VAL A 169 14.37 10.47 -5.94
CA VAL A 169 14.11 9.04 -6.22
C VAL A 169 14.62 8.63 -7.62
N THR A 170 14.82 9.59 -8.53
CA THR A 170 15.37 9.34 -9.88
C THR A 170 16.89 9.23 -9.94
N GLN A 171 17.61 9.42 -8.82
CA GLN A 171 19.05 9.22 -8.80
C GLN A 171 19.37 7.83 -8.24
N PHE A 172 19.91 6.97 -9.10
CA PHE A 172 20.45 5.69 -8.70
C PHE A 172 21.64 5.92 -7.74
N LYS A 173 21.37 5.96 -6.44
CA LYS A 173 22.37 6.14 -5.38
C LYS A 173 22.71 4.77 -4.80
N ILE A 174 24.01 4.51 -4.57
CA ILE A 174 24.46 3.32 -3.83
C ILE A 174 24.31 3.63 -2.34
N ASP A 175 23.08 3.59 -1.86
CA ASP A 175 22.70 3.85 -0.47
C ASP A 175 22.28 2.55 0.25
N TYR A 176 21.74 2.68 1.47
CA TYR A 176 21.21 1.53 2.20
C TYR A 176 20.02 0.87 1.47
N THR A 177 19.22 1.66 0.74
CA THR A 177 18.10 1.19 -0.08
C THR A 177 18.59 0.26 -1.18
N PHE A 178 19.69 0.60 -1.87
CA PHE A 178 20.30 -0.24 -2.89
C PHE A 178 20.71 -1.61 -2.33
N TRP A 179 21.42 -1.64 -1.19
CA TRP A 179 21.83 -2.90 -0.56
C TRP A 179 20.64 -3.71 -0.04
N MET A 180 19.62 -3.05 0.53
CA MET A 180 18.36 -3.70 0.88
C MET A 180 17.67 -4.31 -0.34
N ASN A 181 17.61 -3.60 -1.47
CA ASN A 181 17.01 -4.10 -2.70
C ASN A 181 17.73 -5.34 -3.22
N ILE A 182 19.07 -5.36 -3.18
CA ILE A 182 19.86 -6.56 -3.53
C ILE A 182 19.52 -7.72 -2.59
N ALA A 183 19.52 -7.48 -1.27
CA ALA A 183 19.20 -8.49 -0.28
C ALA A 183 17.81 -9.10 -0.50
N PHE A 184 16.77 -8.26 -0.66
CA PHE A 184 15.40 -8.73 -0.92
C PHE A 184 15.26 -9.43 -2.26
N THR A 185 15.98 -8.99 -3.29
CA THR A 185 16.01 -9.67 -4.60
C THR A 185 16.61 -11.07 -4.48
N MET A 186 17.72 -11.21 -3.75
CA MET A 186 18.34 -12.53 -3.49
C MET A 186 17.40 -13.45 -2.71
N VAL A 187 16.77 -12.94 -1.64
CA VAL A 187 15.80 -13.71 -0.84
C VAL A 187 14.61 -14.13 -1.71
N THR A 188 14.07 -13.22 -2.52
CA THR A 188 12.96 -13.51 -3.44
C THR A 188 13.35 -14.59 -4.46
N GLY A 189 14.52 -14.46 -5.09
CA GLY A 189 15.05 -15.47 -6.02
C GLY A 189 15.23 -16.84 -5.36
N TRP A 190 15.73 -16.87 -4.12
CA TRP A 190 15.87 -18.08 -3.32
C TRP A 190 14.52 -18.73 -3.01
N LEU A 191 13.52 -17.96 -2.60
CA LEU A 191 12.17 -18.46 -2.31
C LEU A 191 11.48 -19.00 -3.58
N ILE A 192 11.65 -18.33 -4.72
CA ILE A 192 11.15 -18.81 -6.02
C ILE A 192 11.86 -20.10 -6.43
N TYR A 193 13.17 -20.22 -6.20
CA TYR A 193 13.91 -21.45 -6.44
C TYR A 193 13.38 -22.60 -5.58
N LEU A 194 13.16 -22.37 -4.28
CA LEU A 194 12.57 -23.35 -3.37
C LEU A 194 11.16 -23.78 -3.80
N TYR A 195 10.32 -22.84 -4.24
CA TYR A 195 9.01 -23.15 -4.81
C TYR A 195 9.12 -24.04 -6.06
N LYS A 196 10.03 -23.72 -6.98
CA LYS A 196 10.25 -24.53 -8.19
C LYS A 196 10.76 -25.93 -7.84
N GLN A 197 11.63 -26.06 -6.84
CA GLN A 197 12.13 -27.35 -6.36
C GLN A 197 11.00 -28.17 -5.73
N HIS A 198 10.17 -27.54 -4.89
CA HIS A 198 9.03 -28.20 -4.26
C HIS A 198 8.00 -28.70 -5.29
N LYS A 199 7.71 -27.88 -6.31
CA LYS A 199 6.80 -28.25 -7.41
C LYS A 199 7.33 -29.43 -8.24
N LYS A 200 8.65 -29.56 -8.39
CA LYS A 200 9.29 -30.71 -9.05
C LYS A 200 9.26 -31.98 -8.19
N GLU A 201 9.46 -31.86 -6.88
CA GLU A 201 9.54 -33.00 -5.94
C GLU A 201 8.16 -33.59 -5.58
N HIS A 202 7.07 -32.82 -5.66
CA HIS A 202 5.72 -33.27 -5.21
C HIS A 202 4.62 -33.28 -6.29
N GLY A 203 4.98 -33.02 -7.55
CA GLY A 203 4.04 -33.05 -8.68
C GLY A 203 2.96 -31.95 -8.62
N ALA A 204 2.32 -31.68 -9.75
CA ALA A 204 1.32 -30.61 -9.94
C ALA A 204 0.01 -30.77 -9.14
N SER A 205 -0.03 -31.63 -8.10
CA SER A 205 -1.24 -32.03 -7.39
C SER A 205 -1.69 -31.08 -6.26
N MET A 206 -0.94 -30.00 -6.00
CA MET A 206 -1.27 -28.98 -4.99
C MET A 206 -1.23 -27.54 -5.53
N ASP A 207 -1.36 -27.34 -6.83
CA ASP A 207 -1.88 -26.05 -7.31
C ASP A 207 -3.38 -26.08 -6.98
N MET A 208 -3.76 -25.57 -5.79
CA MET A 208 -5.14 -25.15 -5.62
C MET A 208 -5.38 -24.15 -6.75
N ASP A 209 -6.36 -24.43 -7.61
CA ASP A 209 -6.89 -23.48 -8.56
C ASP A 209 -7.33 -22.26 -7.74
N MET A 210 -6.40 -21.31 -7.58
CA MET A 210 -6.69 -20.01 -7.03
C MET A 210 -7.71 -19.45 -8.00
N GLU A 211 -8.95 -19.24 -7.55
CA GLU A 211 -9.98 -18.53 -8.31
C GLU A 211 -9.41 -17.18 -8.70
N GLY A 212 -8.76 -17.13 -9.87
CA GLY A 212 -8.23 -15.90 -10.45
C GLY A 212 -9.42 -14.99 -10.62
N GLY A 213 -9.31 -13.78 -10.05
CA GLY A 213 -10.43 -12.85 -9.89
C GLY A 213 -11.30 -12.83 -11.14
N GLY A 214 -12.62 -12.86 -10.92
CA GLY A 214 -13.63 -13.05 -11.96
C GLY A 214 -13.38 -12.19 -13.20
N LYS A 215 -13.92 -12.58 -14.37
CA LYS A 215 -13.60 -12.03 -15.71
C LYS A 215 -13.35 -10.51 -15.78
N ILE A 216 -14.08 -9.73 -14.99
CA ILE A 216 -13.92 -8.28 -14.84
C ILE A 216 -12.51 -7.88 -14.37
N LYS A 217 -11.96 -8.53 -13.34
CA LYS A 217 -10.63 -8.24 -12.80
C LYS A 217 -9.54 -8.50 -13.83
N LYS A 218 -9.61 -9.63 -14.56
CA LYS A 218 -8.66 -9.94 -15.65
C LYS A 218 -8.69 -8.89 -16.77
N VAL A 219 -9.89 -8.42 -17.15
CA VAL A 219 -10.03 -7.35 -18.16
C VAL A 219 -9.42 -6.05 -17.66
N ALA A 220 -9.70 -5.65 -16.42
CA ALA A 220 -9.12 -4.46 -15.80
C ALA A 220 -7.59 -4.52 -15.74
N VAL A 221 -7.03 -5.64 -15.26
CA VAL A 221 -5.57 -5.87 -15.22
C VAL A 221 -4.96 -5.76 -16.60
N THR A 222 -5.54 -6.41 -17.62
CA THR A 222 -5.03 -6.34 -18.99
C THR A 222 -5.04 -4.91 -19.54
N LEU A 223 -6.13 -4.16 -19.30
CA LEU A 223 -6.25 -2.75 -19.66
C LEU A 223 -5.16 -1.90 -18.98
N PHE A 224 -4.97 -2.06 -17.67
CA PHE A 224 -3.95 -1.29 -16.94
C PHE A 224 -2.53 -1.64 -17.39
N ILE A 225 -2.24 -2.90 -17.71
CA ILE A 225 -0.95 -3.29 -18.30
C ILE A 225 -0.74 -2.56 -19.64
N LEU A 226 -1.75 -2.56 -20.53
CA LEU A 226 -1.67 -1.87 -21.81
C LEU A 226 -1.47 -0.37 -21.65
N ILE A 227 -2.23 0.26 -20.75
CA ILE A 227 -2.11 1.70 -20.45
C ILE A 227 -0.69 2.04 -19.98
N ASN A 228 -0.14 1.27 -19.02
CA ASN A 228 1.23 1.49 -18.54
C ASN A 228 2.27 1.25 -19.64
N ALA A 229 2.11 0.19 -20.45
CA ALA A 229 3.03 -0.12 -21.55
C ALA A 229 3.03 1.00 -22.60
N VAL A 230 1.86 1.47 -23.03
CA VAL A 230 1.72 2.59 -23.97
C VAL A 230 2.31 3.87 -23.38
N GLY A 231 2.03 4.16 -22.10
CA GLY A 231 2.59 5.32 -21.40
C GLY A 231 4.11 5.29 -21.34
N VAL A 232 4.72 4.14 -21.01
CA VAL A 232 6.18 3.96 -21.00
C VAL A 232 6.76 4.10 -22.40
N SER A 233 6.14 3.51 -23.43
CA SER A 233 6.59 3.66 -24.82
C SER A 233 6.54 5.11 -25.29
N PHE A 234 5.47 5.84 -24.97
CA PHE A 234 5.33 7.26 -25.31
C PHE A 234 6.34 8.13 -24.56
N PHE A 235 6.58 7.85 -23.27
CA PHE A 235 7.60 8.52 -22.47
C PHE A 235 9.01 8.32 -23.04
N ILE A 236 9.36 7.08 -23.41
CA ILE A 236 10.65 6.79 -24.06
C ILE A 236 10.76 7.51 -25.41
N TYR A 237 9.68 7.55 -26.19
CA TYR A 237 9.65 8.22 -27.50
C TYR A 237 9.78 9.75 -27.41
N ILE A 238 9.28 10.39 -26.34
CA ILE A 238 9.41 11.85 -26.16
C ILE A 238 10.80 12.23 -25.61
N LYS A 239 11.42 11.34 -24.84
CA LYS A 239 12.69 11.63 -24.15
C LYS A 239 13.93 11.31 -24.98
N PHE A 240 13.76 10.66 -26.13
CA PHE A 240 14.77 10.38 -27.16
C PHE A 240 14.43 11.14 -28.45
#